data_AF-A0A3S0URY5-F1
#
_entry.id   AF-A0A3S0URY5-F1
#
_cell.length_a   1.000
_cell.length_b   1.000
_cell.length_c   1.000
_cell.angle_alpha   90.00
_cell.angle_beta   90.00
_cell.angle_gamma   90.00
#
_symmetry.space_group_name_H-M   'P 1'
#
loop_
_entity.id
_entity.type
_entity.pdbx_description
1 polymer ?
#
loop_
_entity_poly.entity_id
_entity_poly.type
_entity_poly.pdbx_seq_one_letter_code
_entity_poly.pdbx_strand_id
1 'polypeptide(L)'
;MFIFDRFHAIRELKNNIYCGNRSKESFKNYLHAKELFLQGKYNEFITFLKSLQNERIKLRYFINLKNGILNQNKEWNIGVSAESDVSRVVKSCLGYGNKTFSFSTFKKILDLKIMKFNFS
;
A
#
# COMPACT_ATOMS: atom_id res chain seq x y z
N MET A 1 -3.28 -15.25 -9.72
CA MET A 1 -2.58 -14.04 -10.19
C MET A 1 -2.84 -12.94 -9.17
N PHE A 2 -1.93 -12.75 -8.20
CA PHE A 2 -2.09 -11.70 -7.19
C PHE A 2 -1.63 -10.39 -7.81
N ILE A 3 -2.61 -9.55 -8.20
CA ILE A 3 -2.35 -8.18 -8.57
C ILE A 3 -1.80 -7.48 -7.33
N PHE A 4 -0.64 -6.89 -7.51
CA PHE A 4 0.19 -6.29 -6.49
C PHE A 4 -0.47 -5.03 -5.91
N ASP A 5 -0.73 -5.02 -4.60
CA ASP A 5 -1.19 -3.82 -3.90
C ASP A 5 -0.17 -3.38 -2.83
N ARG A 6 0.46 -2.21 -3.05
CA ARG A 6 1.33 -1.46 -2.11
C ARG A 6 0.63 -1.29 -0.79
N PHE A 7 -0.68 -1.07 -0.78
CA PHE A 7 -1.39 -0.84 0.46
C PHE A 7 -1.48 -2.11 1.28
N HIS A 8 -1.74 -3.25 0.65
CA HIS A 8 -1.64 -4.55 1.31
C HIS A 8 -0.21 -4.81 1.81
N ALA A 9 0.82 -4.58 0.99
CA ALA A 9 2.21 -4.76 1.39
C ALA A 9 2.63 -3.87 2.57
N ILE A 10 2.30 -2.58 2.54
CA ILE A 10 2.58 -1.62 3.63
C ILE A 10 1.78 -1.98 4.88
N ARG A 11 0.53 -2.41 4.74
CA ARG A 11 -0.31 -2.84 5.86
C ARG A 11 0.26 -4.08 6.52
N GLU A 12 0.73 -5.07 5.74
CA GLU A 12 1.42 -6.24 6.26
C GLU A 12 2.69 -5.85 7.02
N LEU A 13 3.51 -4.93 6.49
CA LEU A 13 4.69 -4.43 7.20
C LEU A 13 4.29 -3.77 8.53
N LYS A 14 3.30 -2.88 8.53
CA LYS A 14 2.82 -2.20 9.74
C LYS A 14 2.31 -3.19 10.78
N ASN A 15 1.50 -4.15 10.36
CA ASN A 15 0.88 -5.10 11.27
C ASN A 15 1.91 -6.03 11.93
N ASN A 16 2.86 -6.53 11.13
CA ASN A 16 3.81 -7.54 11.61
C ASN A 16 5.04 -6.93 12.28
N ILE A 17 5.47 -5.71 11.90
CA ILE A 17 6.63 -5.04 12.51
C ILE A 17 6.21 -4.17 13.71
N TYR A 18 5.15 -3.37 13.59
CA TYR A 18 4.76 -2.38 14.61
C TYR A 18 3.60 -2.83 15.50
N CYS A 19 2.46 -3.25 14.91
CA CYS A 19 1.24 -3.49 15.69
C CYS A 19 1.39 -4.62 16.72
N GLY A 20 2.25 -5.61 16.44
CA GLY A 20 2.53 -6.73 17.34
C GLY A 20 3.36 -6.38 18.57
N ASN A 21 4.11 -5.28 18.55
CA ASN A 21 4.96 -4.81 19.64
C ASN A 21 5.13 -3.30 19.50
N ARG A 22 4.17 -2.49 20.01
CA ARG A 22 4.04 -1.04 19.75
C ARG A 22 5.10 -0.18 20.45
N SER A 23 6.38 -0.51 20.29
CA SER A 23 7.51 0.24 20.85
C SER A 23 7.98 1.35 19.89
N LYS A 24 8.75 2.32 20.41
CA LYS A 24 9.42 3.32 19.54
C LYS A 24 10.34 2.67 18.52
N GLU A 25 11.01 1.59 18.90
CA GLU A 25 11.94 0.86 18.03
C GLU A 25 11.22 0.15 16.89
N SER A 26 10.13 -0.56 17.20
CA SER A 26 9.29 -1.20 16.18
C SER A 26 8.73 -0.20 15.16
N PHE A 27 8.42 1.02 15.60
CA PHE A 27 7.93 2.07 14.72
C PHE A 27 9.03 2.56 13.77
N LYS A 28 10.25 2.76 14.28
CA LYS A 28 11.43 3.08 13.45
C LYS A 28 11.69 1.98 12.42
N ASN A 29 11.66 0.71 12.85
CA ASN A 29 11.86 -0.44 11.97
C ASN A 29 10.79 -0.51 10.87
N TYR A 30 9.53 -0.22 11.21
CA TYR A 30 8.45 -0.12 10.22
C TYR A 30 8.69 1.02 9.23
N LEU A 31 9.07 2.21 9.70
CA LEU A 31 9.35 3.35 8.83
C LEU A 31 10.49 3.05 7.86
N HIS A 32 11.58 2.45 8.37
CA HIS A 32 12.72 2.08 7.54
C HIS A 32 12.36 1.01 6.49
N ALA A 33 11.61 -0.04 6.88
CA ALA A 33 11.11 -1.05 5.94
C ALA A 33 10.23 -0.43 4.85
N LYS A 34 9.34 0.48 5.24
CA LYS A 34 8.46 1.21 4.31
C LYS A 34 9.27 2.05 3.33
N GLU A 35 10.29 2.75 3.80
CA GLU A 35 11.15 3.57 2.96
C GLU A 35 11.90 2.74 1.92
N LEU A 36 12.57 1.65 2.34
CA LEU A 36 13.26 0.73 1.42
C LEU A 36 12.32 0.14 0.37
N PHE A 37 11.09 -0.22 0.77
CA PHE A 37 10.05 -0.69 -0.14
C PHE A 37 9.65 0.37 -1.17
N LEU A 38 9.38 1.60 -0.73
CA LEU A 38 8.93 2.69 -1.61
C LEU A 38 10.04 3.17 -2.57
N GLN A 39 11.30 3.11 -2.15
CA GLN A 39 12.47 3.41 -2.99
C GLN A 39 12.79 2.27 -3.98
N GLY A 40 12.11 1.13 -3.87
CA GLY A 40 12.35 -0.05 -4.71
C GLY A 40 13.66 -0.77 -4.43
N LYS A 41 14.25 -0.58 -3.24
CA LYS A 41 15.53 -1.17 -2.84
C LYS A 41 15.36 -2.62 -2.37
N TYR A 42 15.05 -3.53 -3.29
CA TYR A 42 14.67 -4.90 -2.98
C TYR A 42 15.70 -5.67 -2.12
N ASN A 43 16.99 -5.64 -2.49
CA ASN A 43 18.01 -6.42 -1.78
C ASN A 43 18.21 -5.93 -0.33
N GLU A 44 18.29 -4.61 -0.14
CA GLU A 44 18.38 -3.97 1.19
C GLU A 44 17.12 -4.27 2.00
N PHE A 45 15.94 -4.17 1.39
CA PHE A 45 14.67 -4.48 2.01
C PHE A 45 14.59 -5.93 2.51
N ILE A 46 14.91 -6.92 1.68
CA ILE A 46 14.86 -8.33 2.10
C ILE A 46 15.91 -8.64 3.17
N THR A 47 17.11 -8.06 3.05
CA THR A 47 18.16 -8.22 4.06
C THR A 47 17.72 -7.66 5.41
N PHE A 48 17.12 -6.46 5.41
CA PHE A 48 16.57 -5.85 6.60
C PHE A 48 15.44 -6.68 7.21
N LEU A 49 14.49 -7.19 6.41
CA LEU A 49 13.41 -8.03 6.93
C LEU A 49 13.94 -9.34 7.57
N LYS A 50 15.02 -9.91 7.04
CA LYS A 50 15.69 -11.07 7.64
C LYS A 50 16.38 -10.73 8.96
N SER A 51 17.00 -9.55 9.08
CA SER A 51 17.71 -9.17 10.31
C SER A 51 16.77 -8.93 11.50
N LEU A 52 15.49 -8.60 11.23
CA LEU A 52 14.47 -8.47 12.29
C LEU A 52 14.11 -9.80 12.96
N GLN A 53 14.47 -10.95 12.37
CA GLN A 53 14.18 -12.30 12.88
C GLN A 53 12.73 -12.50 13.35
N ASN A 54 11.78 -11.82 12.69
CA ASN A 54 10.39 -11.80 13.10
C ASN A 54 9.58 -12.78 12.25
N GLU A 55 9.21 -13.92 12.83
CA GLU A 55 8.46 -14.99 12.17
C GLU A 55 7.08 -14.57 11.65
N ARG A 56 6.50 -13.49 12.18
CA ARG A 56 5.22 -12.95 11.70
C ARG A 56 5.36 -12.31 10.32
N ILE A 57 6.58 -11.91 9.93
CA ILE A 57 6.84 -11.37 8.62
C ILE A 57 6.89 -12.51 7.61
N LYS A 58 5.91 -12.54 6.70
CA LYS A 58 5.85 -13.51 5.60
C LYS A 58 6.91 -13.19 4.54
N LEU A 59 8.18 -13.51 4.81
CA LEU A 59 9.31 -13.22 3.91
C LEU A 59 9.10 -13.75 2.48
N ARG A 60 8.54 -14.96 2.33
CA ARG A 60 8.22 -15.55 1.01
C ARG A 60 7.28 -14.66 0.19
N TYR A 61 6.31 -13.99 0.83
CA TYR A 61 5.42 -13.06 0.16
C TYR A 61 6.21 -11.93 -0.52
N PHE A 62 7.15 -11.31 0.20
CA PHE A 62 7.96 -10.23 -0.34
C PHE A 62 9.02 -10.70 -1.36
N ILE A 63 9.60 -11.89 -1.17
CA ILE A 63 10.57 -12.46 -2.11
C ILE A 63 9.93 -12.67 -3.49
N ASN A 64 8.71 -13.21 -3.52
CA ASN A 64 7.96 -13.45 -4.75
C ASN A 64 7.53 -12.15 -5.46
N LEU A 65 7.61 -11.00 -4.78
CA LEU A 65 7.20 -9.69 -5.28
C LEU A 65 8.36 -8.82 -5.77
N LYS A 66 9.52 -9.42 -6.10
CA LYS A 66 10.73 -8.71 -6.53
C LYS A 66 10.46 -7.61 -7.55
N ASN A 67 9.81 -7.93 -8.68
CA ASN A 67 9.54 -6.96 -9.73
C ASN A 67 8.57 -5.86 -9.28
N GLY A 68 7.56 -6.21 -8.48
CA GLY A 68 6.62 -5.24 -7.91
C GLY A 68 7.32 -4.22 -7.00
N ILE A 69 8.28 -4.68 -6.20
CA ILE A 69 9.09 -3.83 -5.33
C ILE A 69 10.04 -2.96 -6.16
N LEU A 70 10.80 -3.55 -7.11
CA LEU A 70 11.74 -2.80 -7.96
C LEU A 70 11.05 -1.67 -8.72
N ASN A 71 9.80 -1.87 -9.13
CA ASN A 71 9.02 -0.88 -9.87
C ASN A 71 8.41 0.21 -8.98
N GLN A 72 8.53 0.15 -7.64
CA GLN A 72 7.96 1.16 -6.73
C GLN A 72 8.51 2.57 -6.93
N ASN A 73 9.73 2.69 -7.42
CA ASN A 73 10.39 3.97 -7.73
C ASN A 73 10.08 4.51 -9.13
N LYS A 74 9.26 3.81 -9.92
CA LYS A 74 8.92 4.21 -11.29
C LYS A 74 7.65 5.04 -11.29
N GLU A 75 7.68 6.17 -11.99
CA GLU A 75 6.55 7.10 -12.13
C GLU A 75 5.31 6.43 -12.75
N TRP A 76 5.52 5.46 -13.65
CA TRP A 76 4.45 4.72 -14.32
C TRP A 76 3.81 3.61 -13.47
N ASN A 77 4.25 3.39 -12.22
CA ASN A 77 3.69 2.37 -11.33
C ASN A 77 2.33 2.83 -10.74
N ILE A 78 1.36 3.03 -11.63
CA ILE A 78 0.01 3.58 -11.37
C ILE A 78 -0.92 2.51 -10.80
N GLY A 79 -0.74 1.24 -11.21
CA GLY A 79 -1.65 0.12 -10.89
C GLY A 79 -1.85 -0.12 -9.39
N VAL A 80 -1.00 0.49 -8.58
CA VAL A 80 -0.90 0.31 -7.15
C VAL A 80 -1.42 1.53 -6.36
N SER A 81 -1.47 2.70 -6.99
CA SER A 81 -2.12 3.90 -6.44
C SER A 81 -3.62 3.90 -6.74
N ALA A 82 -4.01 3.37 -7.92
CA ALA A 82 -5.39 3.32 -8.37
C ALA A 82 -6.33 2.64 -7.36
N GLU A 83 -5.96 1.48 -6.79
CA GLU A 83 -6.81 0.78 -5.81
C GLU A 83 -7.08 1.66 -4.59
N SER A 84 -6.08 2.39 -4.09
CA SER A 84 -6.28 3.20 -2.89
C SER A 84 -6.83 4.58 -3.14
N ASP A 85 -6.58 5.15 -4.30
CA ASP A 85 -7.27 6.36 -4.71
C ASP A 85 -8.76 6.07 -4.88
N VAL A 86 -9.12 4.92 -5.45
CA VAL A 86 -10.51 4.44 -5.56
C VAL A 86 -11.06 4.00 -4.21
N SER A 87 -10.34 3.20 -3.42
CA SER A 87 -10.79 2.68 -2.11
C SER A 87 -10.97 3.82 -1.10
N ARG A 88 -10.08 4.82 -1.10
CA ARG A 88 -10.23 6.03 -0.28
C ARG A 88 -11.48 6.80 -0.68
N VAL A 89 -11.79 6.91 -1.98
CA VAL A 89 -13.01 7.53 -2.48
C VAL A 89 -14.25 6.75 -2.04
N VAL A 90 -14.27 5.43 -2.22
CA VAL A 90 -15.40 4.58 -1.80
C VAL A 90 -15.63 4.72 -0.29
N LYS A 91 -14.57 4.55 0.51
CA LYS A 91 -14.65 4.61 1.99
C LYS A 91 -15.01 5.98 2.51
N SER A 92 -14.51 7.06 1.90
CA SER A 92 -14.92 8.41 2.29
C SER A 92 -16.41 8.60 2.07
N CYS A 93 -16.95 8.13 0.94
CA CYS A 93 -18.37 8.24 0.65
C CYS A 93 -19.25 7.39 1.59
N LEU A 94 -18.77 6.22 2.01
CA LEU A 94 -19.47 5.37 3.00
C LEU A 94 -19.46 5.99 4.40
N GLY A 95 -18.41 6.75 4.76
CA GLY A 95 -18.29 7.45 6.04
C GLY A 95 -19.28 8.60 6.23
N TYR A 96 -19.82 9.17 5.15
CA TYR A 96 -20.85 10.22 5.18
C TYR A 96 -22.28 9.70 5.35
N GLY A 97 -22.45 8.38 5.56
CA GLY A 97 -23.75 7.77 5.83
C GLY A 97 -24.26 6.94 4.65
N ASN A 98 -24.64 5.71 4.97
CA ASN A 98 -25.05 4.64 4.05
C ASN A 98 -26.31 4.97 3.20
N LYS A 99 -26.97 6.12 3.44
CA LYS A 99 -28.22 6.52 2.75
C LYS A 99 -27.99 7.24 1.42
N THR A 100 -26.77 7.68 1.11
CA THR A 100 -26.45 8.49 -0.08
C THR A 100 -25.61 7.74 -1.12
N PHE A 101 -25.14 6.53 -0.78
CA PHE A 101 -24.22 5.76 -1.61
C PHE A 101 -24.98 4.81 -2.55
N SER A 102 -25.41 5.33 -3.70
CA SER A 102 -25.86 4.52 -4.83
C SER A 102 -24.71 4.33 -5.84
N PHE A 103 -24.81 3.31 -6.69
CA PHE A 103 -23.85 3.12 -7.79
C PHE A 103 -23.75 4.35 -8.70
N SER A 104 -24.86 5.09 -8.89
CA SER A 104 -24.89 6.32 -9.67
C SER A 104 -24.12 7.46 -9.02
N THR A 105 -24.19 7.60 -7.69
CA THR A 105 -23.37 8.56 -6.92
C THR A 105 -21.89 8.20 -7.00
N PHE A 106 -21.56 6.91 -6.84
CA PHE A 106 -20.18 6.44 -6.95
C PHE A 106 -19.57 6.70 -8.34
N LYS A 107 -20.31 6.38 -9.41
CA LYS A 107 -19.88 6.62 -10.80
C LYS A 107 -19.62 8.10 -11.05
N LYS A 108 -20.53 9.00 -10.65
CA LYS A 108 -20.35 10.45 -10.81
C LYS A 108 -19.12 11.00 -10.09
N ILE A 109 -18.82 10.49 -8.90
CA ILE A 109 -17.62 10.91 -8.15
C ILE A 109 -16.34 10.41 -8.85
N LEU A 110 -16.38 9.19 -9.38
CA LEU A 110 -15.28 8.64 -10.17
C LEU A 110 -15.05 9.46 -11.44
N ASP A 111 -16.12 9.76 -12.19
CA ASP A 111 -16.09 10.55 -13.42
C ASP A 111 -15.53 11.96 -13.15
N LEU A 112 -16.00 12.65 -12.10
CA LEU A 112 -15.49 13.97 -11.70
C LEU A 112 -14.00 13.96 -11.34
N LYS A 113 -13.54 12.91 -10.67
CA LYS A 113 -12.10 12.77 -10.33
C LYS A 113 -11.24 12.44 -11.54
N ILE A 114 -11.70 11.55 -12.42
CA ILE A 114 -11.00 11.22 -13.67
C ILE A 114 -10.90 12.46 -14.56
N MET A 115 -11.99 13.25 -14.65
CA MET A 115 -11.99 14.51 -15.40
C MET A 115 -10.96 15.49 -14.83
N LYS A 116 -10.80 15.55 -13.50
CA LYS A 116 -9.79 16.39 -12.85
C LYS A 116 -8.34 15.95 -13.11
N PHE A 117 -8.11 14.68 -13.44
CA PHE A 117 -6.80 14.14 -13.82
C PHE A 117 -6.46 14.36 -15.31
N ASN A 118 -7.47 14.38 -16.19
CA ASN A 118 -7.27 14.52 -17.63
C ASN A 118 -7.20 15.99 -18.12
N PHE A 119 -7.60 16.95 -17.28
CA PHE A 119 -7.62 18.39 -17.61
C PHE A 119 -6.68 19.23 -16.73
N SER A 120 -5.67 18.60 -16.11
CA SER A 120 -4.58 19.24 -15.36
C SER A 120 -3.25 18.94 -16.03
#